data_AF-A0A3C1U4T9-F1
#
_entry.id   AF-A0A3C1U4T9-F1
#
_cell.length_a   1.000
_cell.length_b   1.000
_cell.length_c   1.000
_cell.angle_alpha   90.00
_cell.angle_beta   90.00
_cell.angle_gamma   90.00
#
_symmetry.space_group_name_H-M   'P 1'
#
loop_
_entity.id
_entity.type
_entity.pdbx_description
1 polymer ?
#
loop_
_entity_poly.entity_id
_entity_poly.type
_entity_poly.pdbx_seq_one_letter_code
_entity_poly.pdbx_strand_id
1 'polypeptide(L)'
;MERESMEFDVVIVGGGPSGLSAAIRLKQLAHEAGRDLEVCLIEKGSEVGAHILSGAVLEPRSLNELLPDWKERGAPLDTPVTSDKFMYLTQSGAIRLPTPPQMNNHGNYIISLGNFCRWLGEQAEALGVEIYPGFAAAEVLYDDSGAVRGVATGDMGIGKDGNPTENHMMGMELLAKQTIFAEGCRGHLTKTLFDRFDLREGKDPQTFAIGIKELWDIEPEKSKPGMAWHSVGWPLASDTYGGSFLYHLNGNQVAVGYVVGLDYSNPHLSPFEEFQRFKTHPAVRDVFAGGRRVSYGARALNEGGFQSVPKLTFPGGCLVGCTAGFLNVPKIKGTHTAMKSGMTAAEAIFESLGSMQAGHEPASYADKLQKSWLWSELYKARNIRPGFAKGLWLGLAYAAIDTYLFFGRAPWTLRHHADHLALKKASDAPKIDYPKPDGVVSFDRNSSVFLSGTNHEENQPAHLTLKDATVPITHNLALYDSPEQRYCPAGVYEIVRNDDGSEPKLQINAQNCVHCKTCDIKDPTQNIVWVSPEGGGGPNYPNM
;
A
#
# COMPACT_ATOMS: atom_id res chain seq x y z
N MET A 1 31.73 -16.89 5.39
CA MET A 1 30.84 -18.04 5.17
C MET A 1 29.99 -17.65 3.98
N GLU A 2 29.82 -18.54 3.00
CA GLU A 2 29.09 -18.24 1.76
C GLU A 2 27.59 -18.49 1.98
N ARG A 3 26.71 -17.63 1.46
CA ARG A 3 25.25 -17.83 1.55
C ARG A 3 24.85 -19.01 0.68
N GLU A 4 23.88 -19.81 1.13
CA GLU A 4 23.28 -20.82 0.27
C GLU A 4 22.45 -20.15 -0.83
N SER A 5 22.38 -20.77 -2.00
CA SER A 5 21.68 -20.24 -3.16
C SER A 5 20.73 -21.26 -3.77
N MET A 6 19.56 -20.79 -4.22
CA MET A 6 18.62 -21.53 -5.07
C MET A 6 18.48 -20.82 -6.41
N GLU A 7 18.35 -21.58 -7.50
CA GLU A 7 18.15 -21.05 -8.85
C GLU A 7 16.69 -21.24 -9.28
N PHE A 8 16.14 -20.23 -9.96
CA PHE A 8 14.80 -20.26 -10.55
C PHE A 8 14.82 -19.58 -11.92
N ASP A 9 13.81 -19.81 -12.75
CA ASP A 9 13.62 -19.00 -13.96
C ASP A 9 13.12 -17.59 -13.61
N VAL A 10 12.16 -17.51 -12.68
CA VAL A 10 11.57 -16.24 -12.25
C VAL A 10 11.42 -16.21 -10.73
N VAL A 11 11.95 -15.15 -10.10
CA VAL A 11 11.69 -14.82 -8.69
C VAL A 11 10.74 -13.62 -8.62
N ILE A 12 9.74 -13.72 -7.75
CA ILE A 12 8.72 -12.69 -7.52
C ILE A 12 8.78 -12.22 -6.07
N VAL A 13 8.98 -10.91 -5.88
CA VAL A 13 9.08 -10.30 -4.54
C VAL A 13 7.74 -9.69 -4.15
N GLY A 14 6.95 -10.42 -3.35
CA GLY A 14 5.69 -9.95 -2.77
C GLY A 14 4.46 -10.78 -3.17
N GLY A 15 3.77 -11.35 -2.18
CA GLY A 15 2.56 -12.17 -2.31
C GLY A 15 1.26 -11.36 -2.37
N GLY A 16 1.31 -10.17 -2.97
CA GLY A 16 0.14 -9.33 -3.23
C GLY A 16 -0.56 -9.69 -4.54
N PRO A 17 -1.68 -9.01 -4.89
CA PRO A 17 -2.47 -9.32 -6.07
C PRO A 17 -1.67 -9.29 -7.39
N SER A 18 -0.69 -8.39 -7.54
CA SER A 18 0.17 -8.32 -8.74
C SER A 18 1.17 -9.47 -8.82
N GLY A 19 1.81 -9.83 -7.70
CA GLY A 19 2.80 -10.91 -7.67
C GLY A 19 2.15 -12.26 -7.92
N LEU A 20 1.05 -12.54 -7.22
CA LEU A 20 0.27 -13.77 -7.41
C LEU A 20 -0.32 -13.86 -8.82
N SER A 21 -0.81 -12.76 -9.39
CA SER A 21 -1.30 -12.76 -10.78
C SER A 21 -0.19 -13.02 -11.80
N ALA A 22 1.01 -12.49 -11.57
CA ALA A 22 2.17 -12.78 -12.42
C ALA A 22 2.57 -14.26 -12.33
N ALA A 23 2.62 -14.82 -11.11
CA ALA A 23 2.96 -16.22 -10.87
C ALA A 23 1.98 -17.19 -11.56
N ILE A 24 0.67 -16.98 -11.34
CA ILE A 24 -0.41 -17.75 -11.97
C ILE A 24 -0.27 -17.67 -13.50
N ARG A 25 -0.13 -16.45 -14.05
CA ARG A 25 -0.08 -16.27 -15.50
C ARG A 25 1.16 -16.91 -16.12
N LEU A 26 2.32 -16.85 -15.47
CA LEU A 26 3.53 -17.54 -15.91
C LEU A 26 3.31 -19.05 -16.01
N LYS A 27 2.74 -19.68 -14.97
CA LYS A 27 2.50 -21.13 -14.99
C LYS A 27 1.40 -21.55 -15.96
N GLN A 28 0.37 -20.73 -16.15
CA GLN A 28 -0.62 -20.95 -17.23
C GLN A 28 0.06 -20.99 -18.60
N LEU A 29 0.88 -19.98 -18.93
CA LEU A 29 1.60 -19.92 -20.20
C LEU A 29 2.59 -21.08 -20.37
N ALA A 30 3.27 -21.47 -19.28
CA ALA A 30 4.18 -22.62 -19.26
C ALA A 30 3.44 -23.93 -19.59
N HIS A 31 2.30 -24.18 -18.93
CA HIS A 31 1.46 -25.35 -19.20
C HIS A 31 0.90 -25.34 -20.63
N GLU A 32 0.41 -24.20 -21.12
CA GLU A 32 -0.10 -24.04 -22.50
C GLU A 32 0.98 -24.35 -23.55
N ALA A 33 2.23 -23.99 -23.28
CA ALA A 33 3.36 -24.23 -24.18
C ALA A 33 4.03 -25.60 -23.98
N GLY A 34 3.62 -26.39 -22.98
CA GLY A 34 4.30 -27.63 -22.60
C GLY A 34 5.76 -27.42 -22.17
N ARG A 35 6.05 -26.31 -21.48
CA ARG A 35 7.38 -25.95 -20.99
C ARG A 35 7.40 -26.01 -19.46
N ASP A 36 8.47 -26.55 -18.90
CA ASP A 36 8.75 -26.44 -17.47
C ASP A 36 9.28 -25.04 -17.15
N LEU A 37 8.80 -24.48 -16.04
CA LEU A 37 9.18 -23.15 -15.57
C LEU A 37 9.20 -23.12 -14.04
N GLU A 38 10.37 -22.80 -13.48
CA GLU A 38 10.58 -22.67 -12.05
C GLU A 38 10.26 -21.24 -11.61
N VAL A 39 9.20 -21.08 -10.82
CA VAL A 39 8.70 -19.77 -10.36
C VAL A 39 8.65 -19.77 -8.85
N CYS A 40 9.47 -18.92 -8.25
CA CYS A 40 9.53 -18.71 -6.81
C CYS A 40 8.87 -17.37 -6.45
N LEU A 41 8.02 -17.38 -5.44
CA LEU A 41 7.43 -16.17 -4.85
C LEU A 41 7.75 -16.13 -3.36
N ILE A 42 8.34 -15.03 -2.91
CA ILE A 42 8.58 -14.77 -1.49
C ILE A 42 7.66 -13.67 -0.96
N GLU A 43 7.19 -13.84 0.27
CA GLU A 43 6.34 -12.89 0.98
C GLU A 43 6.83 -12.71 2.42
N LYS A 44 6.93 -11.46 2.86
CA LYS A 44 7.39 -11.12 4.21
C LYS A 44 6.39 -11.48 5.31
N GLY A 45 5.09 -11.55 5.01
CA GLY A 45 4.05 -11.96 5.96
C GLY A 45 4.19 -13.42 6.36
N SER A 46 3.84 -13.74 7.60
CA SER A 46 3.88 -15.12 8.13
C SER A 46 3.08 -16.12 7.29
N GLU A 47 2.09 -15.62 6.55
CA GLU A 47 1.35 -16.30 5.51
C GLU A 47 0.99 -15.29 4.41
N VAL A 48 0.62 -15.78 3.22
CA VAL A 48 0.02 -14.93 2.19
C VAL A 48 -1.23 -14.25 2.77
N GLY A 49 -1.39 -12.94 2.54
CA GLY A 49 -2.53 -12.19 3.07
C GLY A 49 -2.29 -11.49 4.41
N ALA A 50 -1.36 -11.95 5.26
CA ALA A 50 -1.12 -11.39 6.60
C ALA A 50 -0.72 -9.90 6.60
N HIS A 51 -0.07 -9.44 5.53
CA HIS A 51 0.33 -8.04 5.35
C HIS A 51 -0.54 -7.25 4.37
N ILE A 52 -1.62 -7.85 3.87
CA ILE A 52 -2.52 -7.22 2.92
C ILE A 52 -3.53 -6.35 3.68
N LEU A 53 -3.67 -5.11 3.23
CA LEU A 53 -4.66 -4.19 3.78
C LEU A 53 -5.30 -3.36 2.66
N SER A 54 -6.63 -3.39 2.61
CA SER A 54 -7.42 -2.57 1.69
C SER A 54 -8.86 -2.44 2.17
N GLY A 55 -9.50 -1.31 1.89
CA GLY A 55 -10.97 -1.22 2.00
C GLY A 55 -11.67 -2.19 1.04
N ALA A 56 -11.07 -2.40 -0.14
CA ALA A 56 -11.42 -3.40 -1.16
C ALA A 56 -12.89 -3.43 -1.65
N VAL A 57 -13.20 -2.50 -2.56
CA VAL A 57 -14.20 -2.72 -3.61
C VAL A 57 -13.47 -3.20 -4.86
N LEU A 58 -13.51 -4.51 -5.12
CA LEU A 58 -12.82 -5.17 -6.21
C LEU A 58 -13.60 -5.03 -7.52
N GLU A 59 -12.92 -4.54 -8.56
CA GLU A 59 -13.38 -4.64 -9.94
C GLU A 59 -12.89 -5.96 -10.55
N PRO A 60 -13.79 -6.87 -10.97
CA PRO A 60 -13.41 -8.25 -11.30
C PRO A 60 -12.74 -8.36 -12.68
N ARG A 61 -12.56 -7.27 -13.43
CA ARG A 61 -12.08 -7.29 -14.82
C ARG A 61 -10.82 -8.15 -15.02
N SER A 62 -9.78 -7.92 -14.23
CA SER A 62 -8.52 -8.68 -14.36
C SER A 62 -8.64 -10.11 -13.84
N LEU A 63 -9.49 -10.34 -12.84
CA LEU A 63 -9.78 -11.70 -12.36
C LEU A 63 -10.51 -12.51 -13.44
N ASN A 64 -11.48 -11.90 -14.14
CA ASN A 64 -12.16 -12.52 -15.28
C ASN A 64 -11.20 -12.85 -16.43
N GLU A 65 -10.15 -12.05 -16.62
CA GLU A 65 -9.10 -12.33 -17.61
C GLU A 65 -8.16 -13.47 -17.14
N LEU A 66 -7.80 -13.51 -15.86
CA LEU A 66 -6.81 -14.46 -15.32
C LEU A 66 -7.39 -15.85 -15.01
N LEU A 67 -8.57 -15.89 -14.39
CA LEU A 67 -9.27 -17.10 -13.92
C LEU A 67 -10.76 -16.93 -14.24
N PRO A 68 -11.19 -17.10 -15.49
CA PRO A 68 -12.58 -16.85 -15.90
C PRO A 68 -13.60 -17.73 -15.16
N ASP A 69 -13.17 -18.87 -14.62
CA ASP A 69 -13.91 -19.84 -13.81
C ASP A 69 -13.73 -19.64 -12.29
N TRP A 70 -13.40 -18.41 -11.85
CA TRP A 70 -13.16 -18.09 -10.44
C TRP A 70 -14.36 -18.39 -9.52
N LYS A 71 -15.59 -18.35 -10.04
CA LYS A 71 -16.81 -18.64 -9.26
C LYS A 71 -16.87 -20.12 -8.92
N GLU A 72 -16.63 -20.99 -9.90
CA GLU A 72 -16.60 -22.44 -9.76
C GLU A 72 -15.45 -22.88 -8.85
N ARG A 73 -14.35 -22.12 -8.84
CA ARG A 73 -13.18 -22.32 -7.97
C ARG A 73 -13.35 -21.75 -6.55
N GLY A 74 -14.51 -21.17 -6.23
CA GLY A 74 -14.83 -20.69 -4.88
C GLY A 74 -14.07 -19.42 -4.46
N ALA A 75 -13.77 -18.50 -5.38
CA ALA A 75 -13.15 -17.23 -5.00
C ALA A 75 -14.03 -16.44 -4.02
N PRO A 76 -13.47 -15.76 -3.01
CA PRO A 76 -14.21 -15.14 -1.91
C PRO A 76 -14.83 -13.77 -2.29
N LEU A 77 -15.70 -13.76 -3.31
CA LEU A 77 -16.38 -12.59 -3.86
C LEU A 77 -17.90 -12.67 -3.57
N ASP A 78 -18.26 -12.74 -2.28
CA ASP A 78 -19.64 -13.05 -1.86
C ASP A 78 -20.57 -11.84 -1.73
N THR A 79 -20.03 -10.61 -1.75
CA THR A 79 -20.80 -9.38 -1.51
C THR A 79 -20.77 -8.46 -2.73
N PRO A 80 -21.66 -8.65 -3.72
CA PRO A 80 -21.78 -7.70 -4.83
C PRO A 80 -22.22 -6.33 -4.31
N VAL A 81 -21.70 -5.25 -4.89
CA VAL A 81 -22.12 -3.90 -4.55
C VAL A 81 -23.54 -3.65 -5.07
N THR A 82 -24.45 -3.28 -4.17
CA THR A 82 -25.86 -3.03 -4.45
C THR A 82 -26.20 -1.54 -4.43
N SER A 83 -25.40 -0.71 -3.74
CA SER A 83 -25.63 0.73 -3.68
C SER A 83 -24.36 1.53 -3.41
N ASP A 84 -24.26 2.70 -4.06
CA ASP A 84 -23.19 3.67 -3.87
C ASP A 84 -23.70 4.98 -3.25
N LYS A 85 -22.97 5.49 -2.27
CA LYS A 85 -23.22 6.79 -1.64
C LYS A 85 -21.96 7.61 -1.56
N PHE A 86 -21.98 8.79 -2.20
CA PHE A 86 -20.92 9.79 -2.05
C PHE A 86 -21.46 10.95 -1.20
N MET A 87 -20.80 11.23 -0.07
CA MET A 87 -21.26 12.22 0.89
C MET A 87 -20.25 13.36 1.06
N TYR A 88 -20.76 14.57 1.24
CA TYR A 88 -20.02 15.69 1.81
C TYR A 88 -20.40 15.84 3.28
N LEU A 89 -19.42 15.83 4.16
CA LEU A 89 -19.62 16.00 5.60
C LEU A 89 -19.24 17.41 6.04
N THR A 90 -20.12 17.99 6.83
CA THR A 90 -19.81 19.10 7.74
C THR A 90 -19.64 18.53 9.15
N GLN A 91 -19.35 19.34 10.17
CA GLN A 91 -19.19 18.82 11.52
C GLN A 91 -20.46 18.13 12.07
N SER A 92 -21.65 18.61 11.70
CA SER A 92 -22.92 18.15 12.27
C SER A 92 -23.90 17.57 11.25
N GLY A 93 -23.57 17.58 9.96
CA GLY A 93 -24.50 17.26 8.89
C GLY A 93 -23.82 16.57 7.70
N ALA A 94 -24.58 15.74 7.01
CA ALA A 94 -24.14 15.02 5.81
C ALA A 94 -25.03 15.34 4.63
N ILE A 95 -24.43 15.68 3.49
CA ILE A 95 -25.12 15.99 2.23
C ILE A 95 -24.72 14.94 1.21
N ARG A 96 -25.70 14.28 0.59
CA ARG A 96 -25.42 13.35 -0.51
C ARG A 96 -25.11 14.14 -1.78
N LEU A 97 -23.95 13.88 -2.36
CA LEU A 97 -23.55 14.41 -3.66
C LEU A 97 -23.88 13.40 -4.78
N PRO A 98 -24.00 13.83 -6.04
CA PRO A 98 -24.02 12.91 -7.17
C PRO A 98 -22.78 12.02 -7.17
N THR A 99 -22.97 10.70 -7.26
CA THR A 99 -21.85 9.75 -7.31
C THR A 99 -21.07 9.94 -8.62
N PRO A 100 -19.77 10.25 -8.57
CA PRO A 100 -18.95 10.36 -9.77
C PRO A 100 -18.90 9.02 -10.54
N PRO A 101 -18.78 9.02 -11.89
CA PRO A 101 -18.68 7.79 -12.67
C PRO A 101 -17.55 6.85 -12.22
N GLN A 102 -16.46 7.40 -11.70
CA GLN A 102 -15.31 6.66 -11.16
C GLN A 102 -15.67 5.88 -9.88
N MET A 103 -16.68 6.33 -9.14
CA MET A 103 -17.17 5.68 -7.92
C MET A 103 -18.46 4.87 -8.16
N ASN A 104 -18.86 4.66 -9.43
CA ASN A 104 -19.90 3.71 -9.76
C ASN A 104 -19.33 2.29 -9.61
N ASN A 105 -19.90 1.51 -8.70
CA ASN A 105 -19.43 0.18 -8.37
C ASN A 105 -20.35 -0.94 -8.88
N HIS A 106 -21.21 -0.65 -9.86
CA HIS A 106 -21.99 -1.68 -10.53
C HIS A 106 -21.08 -2.78 -11.11
N GLY A 107 -21.35 -4.04 -10.75
CA GLY A 107 -20.54 -5.19 -11.16
C GLY A 107 -19.28 -5.44 -10.31
N ASN A 108 -19.02 -4.62 -9.29
CA ASN A 108 -17.92 -4.80 -8.35
C ASN A 108 -18.36 -5.54 -7.08
N TYR A 109 -17.38 -5.98 -6.30
CA TYR A 109 -17.58 -6.77 -5.08
C TYR A 109 -16.87 -6.12 -3.89
N ILE A 110 -17.53 -6.06 -2.74
CA ILE A 110 -16.87 -5.75 -1.46
C ILE A 110 -16.24 -7.04 -0.95
N ILE A 111 -14.94 -7.04 -0.68
CA ILE A 111 -14.20 -8.25 -0.29
C ILE A 111 -13.24 -8.00 0.88
N SER A 112 -12.73 -9.08 1.47
CA SER A 112 -11.46 -9.07 2.19
C SER A 112 -10.33 -9.29 1.17
N LEU A 113 -9.41 -8.31 1.04
CA LEU A 113 -8.31 -8.46 0.09
C LEU A 113 -7.27 -9.46 0.60
N GLY A 114 -7.08 -9.56 1.92
CA GLY A 114 -6.27 -10.63 2.53
C GLY A 114 -6.77 -12.02 2.16
N ASN A 115 -8.08 -12.29 2.29
CA ASN A 115 -8.66 -13.59 1.92
C ASN A 115 -8.57 -13.86 0.42
N PHE A 116 -8.76 -12.82 -0.41
CA PHE A 116 -8.59 -12.94 -1.84
C PHE A 116 -7.14 -13.29 -2.24
N CYS A 117 -6.14 -12.71 -1.56
CA CYS A 117 -4.74 -13.06 -1.80
C CYS A 117 -4.41 -14.48 -1.31
N ARG A 118 -4.95 -14.93 -0.17
CA ARG A 118 -4.82 -16.33 0.26
C ARG A 118 -5.36 -17.29 -0.80
N TRP A 119 -6.57 -17.04 -1.28
CA TRP A 119 -7.17 -17.84 -2.34
C TRP A 119 -6.35 -17.82 -3.64
N LEU A 120 -5.84 -16.64 -4.07
CA LEU A 120 -4.93 -16.57 -5.21
C LEU A 120 -3.62 -17.34 -4.97
N GLY A 121 -3.11 -17.36 -3.74
CA GLY A 121 -1.98 -18.19 -3.30
C GLY A 121 -2.25 -19.66 -3.54
N GLU A 122 -3.39 -20.16 -3.08
CA GLU A 122 -3.81 -21.56 -3.30
C GLU A 122 -3.91 -21.87 -4.81
N GLN A 123 -4.43 -20.94 -5.63
CA GLN A 123 -4.48 -21.13 -7.08
C GLN A 123 -3.09 -21.18 -7.72
N ALA A 124 -2.15 -20.38 -7.22
CA ALA A 124 -0.77 -20.36 -7.69
C ALA A 124 -0.02 -21.64 -7.30
N GLU A 125 -0.14 -22.10 -6.05
CA GLU A 125 0.46 -23.36 -5.58
C GLU A 125 -0.10 -24.56 -6.35
N ALA A 126 -1.42 -24.59 -6.62
CA ALA A 126 -2.05 -25.63 -7.44
C ALA A 126 -1.51 -25.68 -8.88
N LEU A 127 -0.94 -24.59 -9.38
CA LEU A 127 -0.25 -24.52 -10.67
C LEU A 127 1.26 -24.83 -10.56
N GLY A 128 1.77 -25.15 -9.37
CA GLY A 128 3.17 -25.49 -9.11
C GLY A 128 4.10 -24.29 -8.94
N VAL A 129 3.58 -23.15 -8.48
CA VAL A 129 4.41 -22.03 -7.99
C VAL A 129 4.95 -22.39 -6.62
N GLU A 130 6.23 -22.14 -6.38
CA GLU A 130 6.85 -22.27 -5.05
C GLU A 130 6.63 -20.97 -4.27
N ILE A 131 5.80 -21.02 -3.23
CA ILE A 131 5.48 -19.85 -2.41
C ILE A 131 6.11 -20.00 -1.03
N TYR A 132 6.90 -19.00 -0.64
CA TYR A 132 7.62 -18.95 0.63
C TYR A 132 7.15 -17.73 1.44
N PRO A 133 6.07 -17.86 2.22
CA PRO A 133 5.70 -16.86 3.21
C PRO A 133 6.70 -16.89 4.39
N GLY A 134 6.82 -15.76 5.09
CA GLY A 134 7.78 -15.58 6.17
C GLY A 134 9.20 -15.24 5.69
N PHE A 135 9.42 -15.07 4.39
CA PHE A 135 10.73 -14.74 3.81
C PHE A 135 10.69 -13.33 3.21
N ALA A 136 11.37 -12.39 3.85
CA ALA A 136 11.51 -11.04 3.35
C ALA A 136 12.75 -10.92 2.45
N ALA A 137 12.57 -10.46 1.21
CA ALA A 137 13.70 -9.99 0.39
C ALA A 137 14.33 -8.78 1.07
N ALA A 138 15.59 -8.86 1.45
CA ALA A 138 16.31 -7.79 2.14
C ALA A 138 17.38 -7.12 1.25
N GLU A 139 17.81 -7.81 0.18
CA GLU A 139 18.88 -7.35 -0.70
C GLU A 139 18.58 -7.68 -2.16
N VAL A 140 18.93 -6.78 -3.08
CA VAL A 140 18.94 -7.05 -4.53
C VAL A 140 20.33 -7.53 -4.93
N LEU A 141 20.39 -8.66 -5.63
CA LEU A 141 21.64 -9.24 -6.12
C LEU A 141 21.89 -8.77 -7.55
N TYR A 142 23.15 -8.43 -7.85
CA TYR A 142 23.58 -7.99 -9.17
C TYR A 142 24.70 -8.88 -9.71
N ASP A 143 24.76 -9.03 -11.02
CA ASP A 143 25.91 -9.63 -11.70
C ASP A 143 27.01 -8.60 -12.03
N ASP A 144 28.11 -9.06 -12.62
CA ASP A 144 29.26 -8.23 -13.00
C ASP A 144 28.93 -7.16 -14.06
N SER A 145 27.84 -7.36 -14.84
CA SER A 145 27.35 -6.37 -15.80
C SER A 145 26.49 -5.29 -15.14
N GLY A 146 26.15 -5.48 -13.86
CA GLY A 146 25.28 -4.63 -13.08
C GLY A 146 23.79 -4.93 -13.24
N ALA A 147 23.43 -5.98 -13.97
CA ALA A 147 22.05 -6.44 -14.13
C ALA A 147 21.58 -7.18 -12.87
N VAL A 148 20.27 -7.16 -12.61
CA VAL A 148 19.68 -7.91 -11.49
C VAL A 148 19.78 -9.40 -11.79
N ARG A 149 20.30 -10.17 -10.82
CA ARG A 149 20.40 -11.63 -10.90
C ARG A 149 19.53 -12.36 -9.88
N GLY A 150 18.76 -11.64 -9.07
CA GLY A 150 17.96 -12.21 -7.99
C GLY A 150 17.84 -11.30 -6.78
N VAL A 151 17.45 -11.89 -5.65
CA VAL A 151 17.39 -11.24 -4.33
C VAL A 151 17.92 -12.18 -3.25
N ALA A 152 18.33 -11.62 -2.12
CA ALA A 152 18.62 -12.43 -0.93
C ALA A 152 17.60 -12.13 0.18
N THR A 153 17.29 -13.15 0.97
CA THR A 153 16.50 -12.97 2.19
C THR A 153 17.36 -12.30 3.28
N GLY A 154 16.72 -11.68 4.27
CA GLY A 154 17.43 -11.15 5.43
C GLY A 154 18.04 -12.25 6.29
N ASP A 155 19.16 -11.95 6.95
CA ASP A 155 19.71 -12.78 8.03
C ASP A 155 18.72 -12.78 9.22
N MET A 156 18.67 -13.88 9.96
CA MET A 156 17.90 -14.02 11.19
C MET A 156 18.83 -14.16 12.39
N GLY A 157 18.37 -13.79 13.58
CA GLY A 157 19.12 -13.93 14.81
C GLY A 157 20.26 -12.93 14.94
N ILE A 158 20.10 -11.71 14.41
CA ILE A 158 20.98 -10.57 14.70
C ILE A 158 20.41 -9.80 15.89
N GLY A 159 21.21 -9.57 16.94
CA GLY A 159 20.79 -8.86 18.14
C GLY A 159 20.58 -7.37 17.92
N LYS A 160 19.89 -6.67 18.86
CA LYS A 160 19.73 -5.20 18.82
C LYS A 160 21.06 -4.44 18.74
N ASP A 161 22.13 -5.03 19.24
CA ASP A 161 23.49 -4.50 19.22
C ASP A 161 24.19 -4.67 17.86
N GLY A 162 23.54 -5.35 16.91
CA GLY A 162 24.06 -5.65 15.58
C GLY A 162 24.94 -6.89 15.51
N ASN A 163 25.10 -7.63 16.61
CA ASN A 163 25.94 -8.83 16.64
C ASN A 163 25.11 -10.11 16.39
N PRO A 164 25.67 -11.12 15.70
CA PRO A 164 25.04 -12.44 15.61
C PRO A 164 24.76 -13.07 16.98
N THR A 165 23.56 -13.60 17.16
CA THR A 165 23.15 -14.38 18.34
C THR A 165 23.44 -15.87 18.14
N GLU A 166 23.12 -16.70 19.14
CA GLU A 166 23.20 -18.17 19.03
C GLU A 166 22.26 -18.76 17.96
N ASN A 167 21.20 -18.03 17.59
CA ASN A 167 20.22 -18.43 16.58
C ASN A 167 20.53 -17.82 15.21
N HIS A 168 21.74 -17.28 15.00
CA HIS A 168 22.09 -16.61 13.76
C HIS A 168 22.02 -17.56 12.56
N MET A 169 21.23 -17.18 11.55
CA MET A 169 21.14 -17.85 10.27
C MET A 169 21.33 -16.82 9.16
N MET A 170 22.29 -17.07 8.27
CA MET A 170 22.45 -16.23 7.09
C MET A 170 21.25 -16.39 6.17
N GLY A 171 20.87 -15.29 5.51
CA GLY A 171 19.86 -15.31 4.46
C GLY A 171 20.28 -16.14 3.26
N MET A 172 19.29 -16.51 2.45
CA MET A 172 19.44 -17.34 1.26
C MET A 172 19.40 -16.48 -0.01
N GLU A 173 20.26 -16.77 -0.98
CA GLU A 173 20.22 -16.17 -2.31
C GLU A 173 19.17 -16.89 -3.18
N LEU A 174 18.28 -16.13 -3.80
CA LEU A 174 17.31 -16.60 -4.78
C LEU A 174 17.71 -16.02 -6.13
N LEU A 175 18.46 -16.81 -6.88
CA LEU A 175 18.99 -16.43 -8.19
C LEU A 175 17.92 -16.66 -9.25
N ALA A 176 17.80 -15.72 -10.19
CA ALA A 176 16.81 -15.82 -11.24
C ALA A 176 17.28 -15.21 -12.56
N LYS A 177 16.78 -15.75 -13.67
CA LYS A 177 16.89 -15.10 -14.99
C LYS A 177 16.11 -13.80 -15.02
N GLN A 178 14.99 -13.73 -14.30
CA GLN A 178 14.16 -12.54 -14.11
C GLN A 178 13.68 -12.37 -12.69
N THR A 179 13.68 -11.13 -12.21
CA THR A 179 13.06 -10.76 -10.93
C THR A 179 11.91 -9.77 -11.13
N ILE A 180 10.72 -10.14 -10.66
CA ILE A 180 9.53 -9.28 -10.66
C ILE A 180 9.37 -8.65 -9.28
N PHE A 181 9.46 -7.32 -9.21
CA PHE A 181 9.30 -6.58 -7.95
C PHE A 181 7.83 -6.17 -7.75
N ALA A 182 7.18 -6.80 -6.77
CA ALA A 182 5.77 -6.67 -6.44
C ALA A 182 5.52 -6.28 -4.96
N GLU A 183 6.49 -5.59 -4.32
CA GLU A 183 6.45 -5.16 -2.92
C GLU A 183 5.25 -4.27 -2.55
N GLY A 184 4.59 -3.69 -3.55
CA GLY A 184 3.44 -2.79 -3.39
C GLY A 184 3.88 -1.34 -3.14
N CYS A 185 2.98 -0.56 -2.52
CA CYS A 185 3.22 0.85 -2.26
C CYS A 185 4.51 1.05 -1.43
N ARG A 186 5.44 1.84 -1.97
CA ARG A 186 6.74 2.20 -1.38
C ARG A 186 7.56 0.95 -0.97
N GLY A 187 7.81 0.08 -1.95
CA GLY A 187 8.78 -1.01 -1.84
C GLY A 187 10.18 -0.49 -1.52
N HIS A 188 10.90 -1.18 -0.63
CA HIS A 188 12.20 -0.69 -0.13
C HIS A 188 13.35 -1.10 -1.04
N LEU A 189 13.30 -2.30 -1.62
CA LEU A 189 14.25 -2.70 -2.67
C LEU A 189 13.97 -1.91 -3.95
N THR A 190 12.70 -1.70 -4.27
CA THR A 190 12.30 -0.87 -5.41
C THR A 190 12.84 0.56 -5.30
N LYS A 191 12.88 1.13 -4.08
CA LYS A 191 13.46 2.45 -3.86
C LYS A 191 14.93 2.50 -4.31
N THR A 192 15.72 1.47 -4.00
CA THR A 192 17.12 1.41 -4.44
C THR A 192 17.26 1.17 -5.94
N LEU A 193 16.31 0.43 -6.54
CA LEU A 193 16.27 0.22 -8.00
C LEU A 193 15.96 1.50 -8.77
N PHE A 194 15.08 2.36 -8.22
CA PHE A 194 14.80 3.67 -8.80
C PHE A 194 16.06 4.51 -8.95
N ASP A 195 16.91 4.55 -7.92
CA ASP A 195 18.16 5.31 -7.93
C ASP A 195 19.21 4.66 -8.84
N ARG A 196 19.37 3.33 -8.77
CA ARG A 196 20.41 2.61 -9.52
C ARG A 196 20.22 2.66 -11.03
N PHE A 197 18.97 2.55 -11.51
CA PHE A 197 18.65 2.47 -12.93
C PHE A 197 17.97 3.73 -13.48
N ASP A 198 17.99 4.84 -12.71
CA ASP A 198 17.35 6.11 -13.03
C ASP A 198 15.91 5.97 -13.58
N LEU A 199 15.12 5.12 -12.94
CA LEU A 199 13.79 4.75 -13.45
C LEU A 199 12.76 5.89 -13.33
N ARG A 200 13.17 7.03 -12.76
CA ARG A 200 12.34 8.19 -12.46
C ARG A 200 12.62 9.36 -13.38
N GLU A 201 13.58 9.25 -14.29
CA GLU A 201 13.93 10.29 -15.24
C GLU A 201 12.69 10.79 -16.01
N GLY A 202 12.49 12.12 -16.00
CA GLY A 202 11.37 12.77 -16.68
C GLY A 202 9.97 12.52 -16.09
N LYS A 203 9.85 11.84 -14.94
CA LYS A 203 8.56 11.56 -14.27
C LYS A 203 8.34 12.49 -13.08
N ASP A 204 7.07 12.81 -12.79
CA ASP A 204 6.77 13.50 -11.53
C ASP A 204 6.96 12.53 -10.36
N PRO A 205 7.44 12.97 -9.17
CA PRO A 205 7.63 12.10 -8.00
C PRO A 205 6.32 11.43 -7.58
N GLN A 206 6.35 10.15 -7.22
CA GLN A 206 5.15 9.51 -6.68
C GLN A 206 4.65 10.27 -5.45
N THR A 207 3.35 10.54 -5.42
CA THR A 207 2.65 11.04 -4.22
C THR A 207 1.86 9.91 -3.59
N PHE A 208 1.50 10.07 -2.34
CA PHE A 208 0.94 9.01 -1.53
C PHE A 208 -0.13 9.56 -0.58
N ALA A 209 -0.94 8.64 -0.07
CA ALA A 209 -1.75 8.83 1.11
C ALA A 209 -1.48 7.73 2.12
N ILE A 210 -1.93 7.94 3.36
CA ILE A 210 -2.04 6.89 4.37
C ILE A 210 -3.51 6.50 4.51
N GLY A 211 -3.80 5.21 4.32
CA GLY A 211 -5.08 4.61 4.62
C GLY A 211 -5.04 3.91 5.97
N ILE A 212 -5.99 4.21 6.84
CA ILE A 212 -6.19 3.54 8.12
C ILE A 212 -7.53 2.83 8.05
N LYS A 213 -7.57 1.55 8.44
CA LYS A 213 -8.74 0.69 8.33
C LYS A 213 -9.03 0.02 9.66
N GLU A 214 -10.31 -0.15 9.96
CA GLU A 214 -10.81 -1.07 10.98
C GLU A 214 -11.87 -2.00 10.36
N LEU A 215 -11.98 -3.19 10.94
CA LEU A 215 -13.09 -4.10 10.72
C LEU A 215 -13.97 -4.13 11.96
N TRP A 216 -15.28 -4.08 11.77
CA TRP A 216 -16.27 -4.04 12.84
C TRP A 216 -17.33 -5.11 12.66
N ASP A 217 -17.67 -5.81 13.74
CA ASP A 217 -18.95 -6.50 13.86
C ASP A 217 -19.99 -5.48 14.34
N ILE A 218 -21.13 -5.40 13.66
CA ILE A 218 -22.22 -4.48 13.98
C ILE A 218 -23.52 -5.23 14.26
N GLU A 219 -24.48 -4.54 14.87
CA GLU A 219 -25.81 -5.09 15.09
C GLU A 219 -26.48 -5.46 13.75
N PRO A 220 -27.15 -6.63 13.65
CA PRO A 220 -27.78 -7.09 12.40
C PRO A 220 -28.74 -6.06 11.77
N GLU A 221 -29.47 -5.30 12.59
CA GLU A 221 -30.45 -4.31 12.15
C GLU A 221 -29.82 -3.11 11.43
N LYS A 222 -28.52 -2.88 11.65
CA LYS A 222 -27.73 -1.81 11.03
C LYS A 222 -27.02 -2.28 9.77
N SER A 223 -26.96 -3.60 9.55
CA SER A 223 -26.28 -4.24 8.43
C SER A 223 -26.99 -3.97 7.11
N LYS A 224 -26.21 -3.57 6.09
CA LYS A 224 -26.70 -3.28 4.73
C LYS A 224 -25.74 -3.88 3.68
N PRO A 225 -25.57 -5.21 3.63
CA PRO A 225 -24.57 -5.84 2.76
C PRO A 225 -24.64 -5.34 1.31
N GLY A 226 -23.48 -5.06 0.73
CA GLY A 226 -23.38 -4.48 -0.62
C GLY A 226 -23.47 -2.95 -0.66
N MET A 227 -23.70 -2.25 0.46
CA MET A 227 -23.63 -0.79 0.48
C MET A 227 -22.17 -0.33 0.54
N ALA A 228 -21.76 0.42 -0.49
CA ALA A 228 -20.51 1.17 -0.54
C ALA A 228 -20.77 2.64 -0.24
N TRP A 229 -20.10 3.17 0.78
CA TRP A 229 -20.25 4.56 1.19
C TRP A 229 -18.88 5.24 1.25
N HIS A 230 -18.82 6.46 0.72
CA HIS A 230 -17.63 7.30 0.66
C HIS A 230 -17.97 8.70 1.14
N SER A 231 -17.00 9.39 1.74
CA SER A 231 -17.19 10.80 2.05
C SER A 231 -15.93 11.65 1.97
N VAL A 232 -16.15 12.95 1.77
CA VAL A 232 -15.15 14.01 1.79
C VAL A 232 -15.63 15.15 2.70
N GLY A 233 -14.73 16.07 3.05
CA GLY A 233 -15.01 17.16 3.98
C GLY A 233 -14.59 16.80 5.40
N TRP A 234 -15.45 17.08 6.37
CA TRP A 234 -15.14 16.89 7.79
C TRP A 234 -14.68 15.46 8.12
N PRO A 235 -13.69 15.27 9.01
CA PRO A 235 -13.02 16.28 9.84
C PRO A 235 -11.86 17.03 9.19
N LEU A 236 -11.48 16.71 7.95
CA LEU A 236 -10.37 17.38 7.29
C LEU A 236 -10.70 18.84 6.93
N ALA A 237 -9.67 19.69 7.02
CA ALA A 237 -9.72 21.02 6.46
C ALA A 237 -9.82 20.96 4.92
N SER A 238 -10.43 21.97 4.31
CA SER A 238 -10.67 22.00 2.85
C SER A 238 -9.40 22.02 2.00
N ASP A 239 -8.24 22.33 2.58
CA ASP A 239 -6.94 22.31 1.90
C ASP A 239 -6.17 20.99 2.09
N THR A 240 -6.76 20.03 2.80
CA THR A 240 -6.17 18.69 3.01
C THR A 240 -6.93 17.67 2.18
N TYR A 241 -6.22 16.94 1.32
CA TYR A 241 -6.82 15.86 0.54
C TYR A 241 -7.06 14.64 1.42
N GLY A 242 -8.25 14.05 1.30
CA GLY A 242 -8.59 12.83 2.01
C GLY A 242 -10.09 12.60 2.08
N GLY A 243 -10.46 11.52 2.76
CA GLY A 243 -11.85 11.11 2.89
C GLY A 243 -11.98 9.72 3.50
N SER A 244 -13.22 9.28 3.64
CA SER A 244 -13.54 8.00 4.28
C SER A 244 -14.09 7.00 3.28
N PHE A 245 -13.99 5.72 3.64
CA PHE A 245 -14.81 4.66 3.08
C PHE A 245 -15.50 3.87 4.21
N LEU A 246 -16.69 3.35 3.94
CA LEU A 246 -17.47 2.49 4.82
C LEU A 246 -18.23 1.48 3.95
N TYR A 247 -17.86 0.21 4.03
CA TYR A 247 -18.41 -0.85 3.20
C TYR A 247 -19.03 -1.94 4.06
N HIS A 248 -20.28 -2.27 3.78
CA HIS A 248 -20.99 -3.34 4.47
C HIS A 248 -20.74 -4.68 3.76
N LEU A 249 -20.09 -5.59 4.47
CA LEU A 249 -19.82 -6.97 4.06
C LEU A 249 -20.99 -7.88 4.46
N ASN A 250 -20.96 -9.14 4.01
CA ASN A 250 -21.77 -10.20 4.59
C ASN A 250 -21.39 -10.46 6.07
N GLY A 251 -22.26 -11.15 6.82
CA GLY A 251 -21.98 -11.53 8.21
C GLY A 251 -22.04 -10.38 9.21
N ASN A 252 -22.74 -9.29 8.89
CA ASN A 252 -22.87 -8.09 9.74
C ASN A 252 -21.53 -7.42 10.05
N GLN A 253 -20.61 -7.46 9.10
CA GLN A 253 -19.33 -6.79 9.20
C GLN A 253 -19.29 -5.49 8.38
N VAL A 254 -18.55 -4.52 8.89
CA VAL A 254 -18.27 -3.26 8.20
C VAL A 254 -16.76 -3.05 8.14
N ALA A 255 -16.25 -2.89 6.92
CA ALA A 255 -14.91 -2.36 6.69
C ALA A 255 -15.01 -0.83 6.61
N VAL A 256 -14.39 -0.14 7.56
CA VAL A 256 -14.37 1.33 7.61
C VAL A 256 -12.94 1.83 7.61
N GLY A 257 -12.69 2.95 6.95
CA GLY A 257 -11.38 3.56 6.99
C GLY A 257 -11.37 5.00 6.55
N TYR A 258 -10.20 5.60 6.72
CA TYR A 258 -9.94 6.99 6.38
C TYR A 258 -8.61 7.10 5.66
N VAL A 259 -8.58 7.96 4.65
CA VAL A 259 -7.43 8.22 3.79
C VAL A 259 -7.06 9.68 3.95
N VAL A 260 -5.76 9.95 4.17
CA VAL A 260 -5.21 11.31 4.21
C VAL A 260 -4.02 11.38 3.24
N GLY A 261 -4.09 12.30 2.28
CA GLY A 261 -2.99 12.63 1.38
C GLY A 261 -1.76 13.06 2.18
N LEU A 262 -0.62 12.40 1.93
CA LEU A 262 0.62 12.71 2.62
C LEU A 262 1.23 14.04 2.15
N ASP A 263 0.62 14.74 1.20
CA ASP A 263 0.89 16.14 0.87
C ASP A 263 0.24 17.15 1.84
N TYR A 264 -0.36 16.71 2.97
CA TYR A 264 -0.87 17.63 3.99
C TYR A 264 0.24 18.54 4.54
N SER A 265 -0.11 19.79 4.86
CA SER A 265 0.88 20.82 5.23
C SER A 265 1.01 21.09 6.73
N ASN A 266 0.00 20.76 7.53
CA ASN A 266 0.01 21.01 8.97
C ASN A 266 0.76 19.88 9.73
N PRO A 267 1.91 20.14 10.36
CA PRO A 267 2.68 19.12 11.09
C PRO A 267 2.00 18.63 12.38
N HIS A 268 0.93 19.29 12.83
CA HIS A 268 0.11 18.85 13.97
C HIS A 268 -1.04 17.92 13.57
N LEU A 269 -1.27 17.68 12.27
CA LEU A 269 -2.28 16.73 11.79
C LEU A 269 -1.87 15.30 12.12
N SER A 270 -2.82 14.54 12.68
CA SER A 270 -2.67 13.11 12.94
C SER A 270 -3.71 12.33 12.13
N PRO A 271 -3.32 11.61 11.05
CA PRO A 271 -4.26 10.83 10.26
C PRO A 271 -5.03 9.79 11.08
N PHE A 272 -4.39 9.25 12.13
CA PHE A 272 -5.03 8.35 13.08
C PHE A 272 -6.16 9.05 13.85
N GLU A 273 -5.90 10.24 14.40
CA GLU A 273 -6.91 10.96 15.16
C GLU A 273 -8.03 11.50 14.27
N GLU A 274 -7.73 11.92 13.02
CA GLU A 274 -8.77 12.28 12.05
C GLU A 274 -9.72 11.11 11.76
N PHE A 275 -9.19 9.89 11.63
CA PHE A 275 -10.01 8.70 11.48
C PHE A 275 -10.87 8.40 12.71
N GLN A 276 -10.29 8.46 13.92
CA GLN A 276 -11.05 8.23 15.15
C GLN A 276 -12.15 9.29 15.32
N ARG A 277 -11.84 10.56 15.03
CA ARG A 277 -12.78 11.69 15.03
C ARG A 277 -13.87 11.52 13.97
N PHE A 278 -13.54 11.07 12.77
CA PHE A 278 -14.52 10.80 11.71
C PHE A 278 -15.65 9.87 12.19
N LYS A 279 -15.32 8.80 12.92
CA LYS A 279 -16.31 7.83 13.43
C LYS A 279 -17.28 8.44 14.44
N THR A 280 -16.97 9.59 15.04
CA THR A 280 -17.88 10.30 15.95
C THR A 280 -18.92 11.15 15.22
N HIS A 281 -18.84 11.29 13.89
CA HIS A 281 -19.80 12.08 13.12
C HIS A 281 -21.24 11.52 13.28
N PRO A 282 -22.28 12.36 13.44
CA PRO A 282 -23.66 11.89 13.65
C PRO A 282 -24.18 10.93 12.58
N ALA A 283 -23.78 11.11 11.31
CA ALA A 283 -24.17 10.21 10.21
C ALA A 283 -23.43 8.86 10.17
N VAL A 284 -22.46 8.64 11.06
CA VAL A 284 -21.56 7.47 11.05
C VAL A 284 -21.62 6.73 12.39
N ARG A 285 -21.62 7.46 13.50
CA ARG A 285 -21.52 6.91 14.87
C ARG A 285 -22.50 5.77 15.13
N ASP A 286 -23.74 5.91 14.69
CA ASP A 286 -24.81 4.94 14.97
C ASP A 286 -24.54 3.57 14.36
N VAL A 287 -23.76 3.49 13.27
CA VAL A 287 -23.36 2.21 12.65
C VAL A 287 -22.57 1.35 13.63
N PHE A 288 -21.74 1.98 14.48
CA PHE A 288 -20.81 1.30 15.40
C PHE A 288 -21.33 1.23 16.84
N ALA A 289 -22.40 1.95 17.17
CA ALA A 289 -23.01 1.87 18.51
C ALA A 289 -23.46 0.43 18.81
N GLY A 290 -23.04 -0.13 19.95
CA GLY A 290 -23.30 -1.54 20.30
C GLY A 290 -22.45 -2.56 19.53
N GLY A 291 -21.65 -2.12 18.57
CA GLY A 291 -20.75 -2.98 17.79
C GLY A 291 -19.42 -3.26 18.49
N ARG A 292 -18.62 -4.11 17.85
CA ARG A 292 -17.28 -4.51 18.33
C ARG A 292 -16.26 -4.30 17.23
N ARG A 293 -15.21 -3.54 17.53
CA ARG A 293 -14.02 -3.44 16.67
C ARG A 293 -13.25 -4.76 16.72
N VAL A 294 -13.02 -5.35 15.54
CA VAL A 294 -12.43 -6.68 15.37
C VAL A 294 -10.95 -6.60 15.01
N SER A 295 -10.59 -5.72 14.08
CA SER A 295 -9.22 -5.58 13.60
C SER A 295 -8.92 -4.13 13.24
N TYR A 296 -7.64 -3.80 13.21
CA TYR A 296 -7.09 -2.49 12.87
C TYR A 296 -5.85 -2.66 11.99
N GLY A 297 -5.63 -1.74 11.07
CA GLY A 297 -4.36 -1.65 10.36
C GLY A 297 -4.20 -0.36 9.58
N ALA A 298 -3.00 -0.18 9.04
CA ALA A 298 -2.71 0.95 8.17
C ALA A 298 -1.76 0.60 7.03
N ARG A 299 -1.93 1.26 5.88
CA ARG A 299 -1.08 1.08 4.71
C ARG A 299 -1.04 2.37 3.89
N ALA A 300 0.15 2.77 3.46
CA ALA A 300 0.28 3.82 2.46
C ALA A 300 -0.25 3.33 1.10
N LEU A 301 -0.76 4.26 0.30
CA LEU A 301 -1.27 4.01 -1.05
C LEU A 301 -0.78 5.11 -2.00
N ASN A 302 -0.61 4.77 -3.27
CA ASN A 302 -0.13 5.69 -4.29
C ASN A 302 -1.24 6.66 -4.71
N GLU A 303 -0.89 7.92 -4.93
CA GLU A 303 -1.80 8.99 -5.39
C GLU A 303 -1.27 9.78 -6.59
N GLY A 304 -0.03 9.54 -7.01
CA GLY A 304 0.59 10.29 -8.11
C GLY A 304 0.11 9.86 -9.50
N GLY A 305 -0.54 8.69 -9.59
CA GLY A 305 -1.21 8.23 -10.81
C GLY A 305 -0.31 8.17 -12.04
N PHE A 306 -0.88 8.54 -13.19
CA PHE A 306 -0.23 8.39 -14.50
C PHE A 306 1.10 9.14 -14.64
N GLN A 307 1.19 10.35 -14.09
CA GLN A 307 2.39 11.20 -14.14
C GLN A 307 3.58 10.61 -13.39
N SER A 308 3.27 9.72 -12.44
CA SER A 308 4.21 9.07 -11.55
C SER A 308 4.60 7.66 -11.99
N VAL A 309 4.14 7.16 -13.14
CA VAL A 309 4.55 5.84 -13.61
C VAL A 309 6.04 5.87 -14.01
N PRO A 310 6.91 5.07 -13.38
CA PRO A 310 8.35 5.03 -13.68
C PRO A 310 8.63 4.32 -15.02
N LYS A 311 9.91 4.26 -15.43
CA LYS A 311 10.35 3.19 -16.32
C LYS A 311 10.11 1.86 -15.60
N LEU A 312 9.48 0.91 -16.31
CA LEU A 312 8.96 -0.33 -15.71
C LEU A 312 9.93 -1.50 -15.73
N THR A 313 10.98 -1.39 -16.52
CA THR A 313 11.90 -2.48 -16.85
C THR A 313 13.34 -2.02 -16.67
N PHE A 314 14.20 -2.98 -16.37
CA PHE A 314 15.64 -2.82 -16.25
C PHE A 314 16.31 -4.19 -16.52
N PRO A 315 17.64 -4.22 -16.75
CA PRO A 315 18.34 -5.49 -16.94
C PRO A 315 18.10 -6.46 -15.78
N GLY A 316 17.50 -7.61 -16.08
CA GLY A 316 17.20 -8.66 -15.12
C GLY A 316 15.85 -8.55 -14.39
N GLY A 317 15.02 -7.53 -14.63
CA GLY A 317 13.74 -7.45 -13.94
C GLY A 317 12.78 -6.35 -14.35
N CYS A 318 11.65 -6.31 -13.64
CA CYS A 318 10.58 -5.32 -13.87
C CYS A 318 9.76 -5.00 -12.60
N LEU A 319 8.99 -3.91 -12.67
CA LEU A 319 8.12 -3.42 -11.59
C LEU A 319 6.65 -3.63 -11.94
N VAL A 320 5.87 -4.19 -11.00
CA VAL A 320 4.43 -4.43 -11.20
C VAL A 320 3.59 -3.87 -10.04
N GLY A 321 2.29 -3.67 -10.27
CA GLY A 321 1.36 -3.31 -9.22
C GLY A 321 1.54 -1.91 -8.64
N CYS A 322 1.25 -1.76 -7.35
CA CYS A 322 1.44 -0.49 -6.64
C CYS A 322 2.93 -0.13 -6.44
N THR A 323 3.85 -1.08 -6.68
CA THR A 323 5.29 -0.80 -6.78
C THR A 323 5.57 0.23 -7.88
N ALA A 324 4.98 0.02 -9.06
CA ALA A 324 5.04 0.96 -10.19
C ALA A 324 3.98 2.08 -10.11
N GLY A 325 3.00 1.95 -9.22
CA GLY A 325 2.02 2.99 -8.91
C GLY A 325 0.78 3.03 -9.79
N PHE A 326 0.25 1.85 -10.14
CA PHE A 326 -0.95 1.75 -10.98
C PHE A 326 -2.28 1.95 -10.25
N LEU A 327 -2.33 2.72 -9.17
CA LEU A 327 -3.58 2.99 -8.46
C LEU A 327 -4.42 4.04 -9.19
N ASN A 328 -5.71 3.74 -9.42
CA ASN A 328 -6.68 4.72 -9.89
C ASN A 328 -7.31 5.45 -8.69
N VAL A 329 -6.77 6.63 -8.40
CA VAL A 329 -7.08 7.44 -7.21
C VAL A 329 -8.57 7.77 -7.07
N PRO A 330 -9.24 8.38 -8.08
CA PRO A 330 -10.66 8.73 -7.94
C PRO A 330 -11.58 7.51 -7.82
N LYS A 331 -11.16 6.33 -8.29
CA LYS A 331 -11.91 5.08 -8.06
C LYS A 331 -11.63 4.46 -6.69
N ILE A 332 -10.53 4.85 -6.05
CA ILE A 332 -9.91 4.22 -4.88
C ILE A 332 -9.65 2.72 -5.16
N LYS A 333 -9.14 2.43 -6.37
CA LYS A 333 -8.92 1.05 -6.84
C LYS A 333 -7.57 0.91 -7.50
N GLY A 334 -6.74 0.02 -6.95
CA GLY A 334 -5.46 -0.37 -7.55
C GLY A 334 -5.31 -1.87 -7.75
N THR A 335 -6.26 -2.69 -7.28
CA THR A 335 -6.11 -4.15 -7.31
C THR A 335 -6.21 -4.71 -8.73
N HIS A 336 -7.24 -4.33 -9.49
CA HIS A 336 -7.45 -4.81 -10.87
C HIS A 336 -6.32 -4.37 -11.79
N THR A 337 -5.89 -3.12 -11.70
CA THR A 337 -4.72 -2.62 -12.42
C THR A 337 -3.43 -3.33 -11.97
N ALA A 338 -3.26 -3.59 -10.67
CA ALA A 338 -2.11 -4.35 -10.20
C ALA A 338 -2.07 -5.78 -10.76
N MET A 339 -3.19 -6.50 -10.73
CA MET A 339 -3.31 -7.83 -11.34
C MET A 339 -2.97 -7.78 -12.82
N LYS A 340 -3.56 -6.85 -13.58
CA LYS A 340 -3.31 -6.73 -15.02
C LYS A 340 -1.84 -6.47 -15.32
N SER A 341 -1.19 -5.61 -14.53
CA SER A 341 0.23 -5.33 -14.70
C SER A 341 1.12 -6.56 -14.46
N GLY A 342 0.76 -7.42 -13.51
CA GLY A 342 1.45 -8.69 -13.27
C GLY A 342 1.26 -9.69 -14.41
N MET A 343 0.03 -9.81 -14.92
CA MET A 343 -0.27 -10.66 -16.08
C MET A 343 0.50 -10.23 -17.33
N THR A 344 0.54 -8.93 -17.61
CA THR A 344 1.24 -8.40 -18.78
C THR A 344 2.76 -8.50 -18.64
N ALA A 345 3.30 -8.41 -17.42
CA ALA A 345 4.72 -8.69 -17.17
C ALA A 345 5.04 -10.17 -17.40
N ALA A 346 4.20 -11.08 -16.89
CA ALA A 346 4.32 -12.52 -17.13
C ALA A 346 4.33 -12.86 -18.63
N GLU A 347 3.41 -12.28 -19.40
CA GLU A 347 3.35 -12.46 -20.86
C GLU A 347 4.65 -11.99 -21.56
N ALA A 348 5.16 -10.81 -21.18
CA ALA A 348 6.40 -10.27 -21.75
C ALA A 348 7.64 -11.11 -21.41
N ILE A 349 7.74 -11.56 -20.16
CA ILE A 349 8.83 -12.41 -19.68
C ILE A 349 8.75 -13.78 -20.37
N PHE A 350 7.57 -14.40 -20.44
CA PHE A 350 7.41 -15.71 -21.06
C PHE A 350 7.77 -15.76 -22.55
N GLU A 351 7.40 -14.72 -23.30
CA GLU A 351 7.78 -14.57 -24.71
C GLU A 351 9.29 -14.51 -24.94
N SER A 352 10.04 -14.03 -23.94
CA SER A 352 11.49 -13.85 -24.03
C SER A 352 12.27 -14.99 -23.34
N LEU A 353 11.68 -15.72 -22.40
CA LEU A 353 12.33 -16.77 -21.61
C LEU A 353 13.04 -17.87 -22.43
N GLY A 354 12.59 -18.18 -23.65
CA GLY A 354 13.22 -19.20 -24.50
C GLY A 354 14.55 -18.78 -25.14
N SER A 355 14.82 -17.48 -25.22
CA SER A 355 16.03 -16.91 -25.83
C SER A 355 16.84 -16.03 -24.88
N MET A 356 16.38 -15.89 -23.62
CA MET A 356 17.00 -15.02 -22.64
C MET A 356 18.25 -15.62 -22.00
N GLN A 357 19.30 -14.82 -22.01
CA GLN A 357 20.39 -14.93 -21.06
C GLN A 357 20.00 -14.22 -19.75
N ALA A 358 20.64 -14.59 -18.64
CA ALA A 358 20.53 -13.84 -17.39
C ALA A 358 20.82 -12.35 -17.62
N GLY A 359 20.10 -11.46 -16.94
CA GLY A 359 20.27 -10.01 -17.07
C GLY A 359 19.55 -9.37 -18.27
N HIS A 360 18.81 -10.12 -19.10
CA HIS A 360 17.99 -9.53 -20.16
C HIS A 360 16.91 -8.58 -19.60
N GLU A 361 16.66 -7.45 -20.26
CA GLU A 361 15.60 -6.52 -19.90
C GLU A 361 14.29 -6.88 -20.63
N PRO A 362 13.16 -7.13 -19.93
CA PRO A 362 11.89 -7.51 -20.56
C PRO A 362 11.17 -6.31 -21.18
N ALA A 363 11.82 -5.59 -22.10
CA ALA A 363 11.42 -4.29 -22.60
C ALA A 363 10.02 -4.26 -23.24
N SER A 364 9.56 -5.38 -23.82
CA SER A 364 8.22 -5.50 -24.42
C SER A 364 7.08 -5.32 -23.40
N TYR A 365 7.36 -5.49 -22.10
CA TYR A 365 6.40 -5.26 -21.02
C TYR A 365 5.81 -3.86 -21.07
N ALA A 366 6.66 -2.83 -21.19
CA ALA A 366 6.21 -1.43 -21.18
C ALA A 366 5.27 -1.15 -22.36
N ASP A 367 5.60 -1.62 -23.56
CA ASP A 367 4.79 -1.43 -24.76
C ASP A 367 3.45 -2.17 -24.69
N LYS A 368 3.45 -3.41 -24.19
CA LYS A 368 2.22 -4.18 -23.98
C LYS A 368 1.32 -3.51 -22.95
N LEU A 369 1.89 -3.00 -21.86
CA LEU A 369 1.12 -2.32 -20.83
C LEU A 369 0.51 -1.03 -21.35
N GLN A 370 1.25 -0.23 -22.14
CA GLN A 370 0.74 1.00 -22.76
C GLN A 370 -0.45 0.75 -23.71
N LYS A 371 -0.46 -0.41 -24.38
CA LYS A 371 -1.57 -0.84 -25.26
C LYS A 371 -2.76 -1.42 -24.50
N SER A 372 -2.59 -1.73 -23.21
CA SER A 372 -3.64 -2.33 -22.38
C SER A 372 -4.68 -1.30 -21.93
N TRP A 373 -5.83 -1.80 -21.46
CA TRP A 373 -6.87 -0.96 -20.89
C TRP A 373 -6.44 -0.24 -19.61
N LEU A 374 -5.48 -0.79 -18.86
CA LEU A 374 -4.94 -0.19 -17.64
C LEU A 374 -4.36 1.18 -17.92
N TRP A 375 -3.57 1.31 -18.99
CA TRP A 375 -2.93 2.56 -19.36
C TRP A 375 -3.95 3.64 -19.70
N SER A 376 -4.95 3.27 -20.50
CA SER A 376 -6.08 4.15 -20.86
C SER A 376 -6.88 4.58 -19.63
N GLU A 377 -7.10 3.68 -18.67
CA GLU A 377 -7.80 3.98 -17.43
C GLU A 377 -7.05 4.99 -16.56
N LEU A 378 -5.74 4.79 -16.33
CA LEU A 378 -4.92 5.72 -15.57
C LEU A 378 -4.81 7.08 -16.27
N TYR A 379 -4.63 7.08 -17.60
CA TYR A 379 -4.55 8.31 -18.38
C TYR A 379 -5.82 9.16 -18.23
N LYS A 380 -7.00 8.55 -18.27
CA LYS A 380 -8.27 9.28 -18.10
C LYS A 380 -8.45 9.87 -16.71
N ALA A 381 -7.82 9.31 -15.68
CA ALA A 381 -7.93 9.78 -14.30
C ALA A 381 -6.82 10.80 -13.91
N ARG A 382 -5.82 10.99 -14.77
CA ARG A 382 -4.53 11.63 -14.43
C ARG A 382 -4.64 13.02 -13.82
N ASN A 383 -5.63 13.81 -14.22
CA ASN A 383 -5.74 15.20 -13.76
C ASN A 383 -6.61 15.37 -12.50
N ILE A 384 -7.33 14.33 -12.06
CA ILE A 384 -8.28 14.48 -10.95
C ILE A 384 -7.55 14.80 -9.65
N ARG A 385 -6.60 13.96 -9.20
CA ARG A 385 -5.88 14.18 -7.93
C ARG A 385 -5.07 15.50 -7.91
N PRO A 386 -4.27 15.84 -8.94
CA PRO A 386 -3.57 17.14 -8.98
C PRO A 386 -4.51 18.34 -9.01
N GLY A 387 -5.75 18.20 -9.50
CA GLY A 387 -6.77 19.25 -9.46
C GLY A 387 -7.08 19.72 -8.03
N PHE A 388 -6.87 18.87 -7.01
CA PHE A 388 -7.06 19.20 -5.60
C PHE A 388 -5.90 19.99 -4.97
N ALA A 389 -4.85 20.33 -5.71
CA ALA A 389 -3.71 21.10 -5.20
C ALA A 389 -4.11 22.50 -4.66
N LYS A 390 -5.29 23.01 -5.04
CA LYS A 390 -5.86 24.27 -4.53
C LYS A 390 -7.04 24.05 -3.57
N GLY A 391 -7.12 22.86 -2.97
CA GLY A 391 -8.16 22.47 -2.02
C GLY A 391 -9.39 21.81 -2.64
N LEU A 392 -10.27 21.34 -1.77
CA LEU A 392 -11.44 20.51 -2.03
C LEU A 392 -12.37 21.11 -3.08
N TRP A 393 -12.77 22.37 -2.94
CA TRP A 393 -13.79 22.97 -3.81
C TRP A 393 -13.31 23.18 -5.23
N LEU A 394 -12.09 23.70 -5.41
CA LEU A 394 -11.49 23.86 -6.73
C LEU A 394 -11.15 22.50 -7.34
N GLY A 395 -10.74 21.52 -6.53
CA GLY A 395 -10.54 20.15 -6.95
C GLY A 395 -11.82 19.48 -7.45
N LEU A 396 -12.93 19.60 -6.72
CA LEU A 396 -14.24 19.07 -7.13
C LEU A 396 -14.74 19.74 -8.42
N ALA A 397 -14.61 21.06 -8.53
CA ALA A 397 -14.99 21.79 -9.73
C ALA A 397 -14.16 21.33 -10.95
N TYR A 398 -12.83 21.21 -10.79
CA TYR A 398 -11.96 20.72 -11.84
C TYR A 398 -12.25 19.26 -12.19
N ALA A 399 -12.45 18.38 -11.20
CA ALA A 399 -12.77 16.98 -11.41
C ALA A 399 -14.08 16.81 -12.21
N ALA A 400 -15.09 17.66 -11.94
CA ALA A 400 -16.32 17.69 -12.72
C ALA A 400 -16.07 18.12 -14.17
N ILE A 401 -15.26 19.17 -14.39
CA ILE A 401 -14.89 19.63 -15.74
C ILE A 401 -14.13 18.52 -16.50
N ASP A 402 -13.08 17.96 -15.92
CA ASP A 402 -12.26 16.93 -16.57
C ASP A 402 -13.08 15.66 -16.87
N THR A 403 -13.95 15.25 -15.93
CA THR A 403 -14.78 14.05 -16.09
C THR A 403 -15.92 14.23 -17.09
N TYR A 404 -16.70 15.29 -16.99
CA TYR A 404 -17.94 15.43 -17.74
C TYR A 404 -17.79 16.21 -19.05
N LEU A 405 -16.86 17.17 -19.13
CA LEU A 405 -16.62 17.94 -20.36
C LEU A 405 -15.54 17.29 -21.22
N PHE A 406 -14.41 16.91 -20.61
CA PHE A 406 -13.27 16.36 -21.35
C PHE A 406 -13.23 14.84 -21.39
N PHE A 407 -14.07 14.14 -20.62
CA PHE A 407 -14.06 12.68 -20.51
C PHE A 407 -12.66 12.11 -20.16
N GLY A 408 -11.89 12.83 -19.34
CA GLY A 408 -10.51 12.52 -18.97
C GLY A 408 -9.48 12.73 -20.08
N ARG A 409 -9.86 13.40 -21.18
CA ARG A 409 -9.02 13.63 -22.37
C ARG A 409 -8.64 15.10 -22.56
N ALA A 410 -8.55 15.87 -21.47
CA ALA A 410 -8.05 17.25 -21.54
C ALA A 410 -6.70 17.29 -22.29
N PRO A 411 -6.41 18.31 -23.11
CA PRO A 411 -5.19 18.38 -23.92
C PRO A 411 -3.94 18.76 -23.11
N TRP A 412 -4.02 18.70 -21.78
CA TRP A 412 -2.92 18.95 -20.84
C TRP A 412 -2.84 17.86 -19.77
N THR A 413 -1.74 17.86 -19.05
CA THR A 413 -1.50 17.01 -17.88
C THR A 413 -0.99 17.87 -16.74
N LEU A 414 -1.72 17.91 -15.63
CA LEU A 414 -1.31 18.63 -14.42
C LEU A 414 -0.12 17.93 -13.75
N ARG A 415 0.77 18.70 -13.12
CA ARG A 415 1.98 18.21 -12.42
C ARG A 415 1.79 18.20 -10.91
N HIS A 416 2.63 17.47 -10.19
CA HIS A 416 2.64 17.43 -8.72
C HIS A 416 4.07 17.37 -8.15
N HIS A 417 4.20 17.43 -6.83
CA HIS A 417 5.46 17.50 -6.09
C HIS A 417 5.55 16.37 -5.05
N ALA A 418 6.72 16.17 -4.43
CA ALA A 418 6.91 15.12 -3.43
C ALA A 418 6.29 15.50 -2.07
N ASP A 419 5.60 14.54 -1.44
CA ASP A 419 4.82 14.73 -0.20
C ASP A 419 5.60 15.29 1.00
N HIS A 420 6.86 14.86 1.15
CA HIS A 420 7.72 15.28 2.27
C HIS A 420 8.06 16.78 2.24
N LEU A 421 7.92 17.43 1.08
CA LEU A 421 8.20 18.86 0.92
C LEU A 421 7.00 19.75 1.34
N ALA A 422 5.85 19.17 1.65
CA ALA A 422 4.61 19.93 1.85
C ALA A 422 4.43 20.52 3.26
N LEU A 423 5.20 20.06 4.25
CA LEU A 423 5.04 20.51 5.63
C LEU A 423 5.46 21.98 5.81
N LYS A 424 4.61 22.76 6.46
CA LYS A 424 4.95 24.07 7.02
C LYS A 424 5.62 23.89 8.39
N LYS A 425 6.33 24.92 8.85
CA LYS A 425 6.88 24.95 10.21
C LYS A 425 5.74 24.91 11.24
N ALA A 426 6.00 24.29 12.39
CA ALA A 426 5.04 24.22 13.49
C ALA A 426 4.64 25.61 14.01
N SER A 427 5.54 26.59 13.97
CA SER A 427 5.25 27.99 14.33
C SER A 427 4.18 28.64 13.45
N ASP A 428 4.00 28.14 12.22
CA ASP A 428 3.15 28.74 11.19
C ASP A 428 1.86 27.92 10.97
N ALA A 429 1.66 26.88 11.79
CA ALA A 429 0.56 25.95 11.66
C ALA A 429 -0.26 25.88 12.96
N PRO A 430 -1.61 25.84 12.85
CA PRO A 430 -2.44 25.72 14.05
C PRO A 430 -2.31 24.33 14.66
N LYS A 431 -2.20 24.27 15.99
CA LYS A 431 -2.37 23.00 16.72
C LYS A 431 -3.81 22.53 16.58
N ILE A 432 -3.99 21.22 16.42
CA ILE A 432 -5.30 20.58 16.33
C ILE A 432 -5.58 19.91 17.67
N ASP A 433 -6.68 20.31 18.32
CA ASP A 433 -7.14 19.68 19.55
C ASP A 433 -8.04 18.49 19.20
N TYR A 434 -7.49 17.29 19.36
CA TYR A 434 -8.20 16.05 19.09
C TYR A 434 -8.95 15.58 20.34
N PRO A 435 -10.25 15.21 20.22
CA PRO A 435 -11.01 14.71 21.35
C PRO A 435 -10.40 13.41 21.88
N LYS A 436 -10.44 13.23 23.20
CA LYS A 436 -10.06 11.95 23.81
C LYS A 436 -10.97 10.83 23.30
N PRO A 437 -10.43 9.62 23.04
CA PRO A 437 -11.25 8.49 22.62
C PRO A 437 -12.28 8.13 23.69
N ASP A 438 -13.49 7.80 23.25
CA ASP A 438 -14.60 7.40 24.13
C ASP A 438 -14.58 5.92 24.52
N GLY A 439 -13.70 5.12 23.91
CA GLY A 439 -13.60 3.67 24.13
C GLY A 439 -14.77 2.88 23.56
N VAL A 440 -15.67 3.52 22.80
CA VAL A 440 -16.88 2.90 22.23
C VAL A 440 -16.84 2.92 20.72
N VAL A 441 -16.67 4.09 20.10
CA VAL A 441 -16.49 4.21 18.64
C VAL A 441 -15.12 4.75 18.26
N SER A 442 -14.44 5.39 19.21
CA SER A 442 -13.11 5.96 19.07
C SER A 442 -12.18 5.38 20.13
N PHE A 443 -10.93 5.09 19.75
CA PHE A 443 -9.98 4.35 20.58
C PHE A 443 -8.59 4.96 20.50
N ASP A 444 -7.77 4.69 21.50
CA ASP A 444 -6.37 5.07 21.50
C ASP A 444 -5.54 4.22 20.52
N ARG A 445 -4.33 4.71 20.22
CA ARG A 445 -3.44 4.07 19.26
C ARG A 445 -2.93 2.70 19.73
N ASN A 446 -2.62 2.53 21.01
CA ASN A 446 -2.03 1.29 21.52
C ASN A 446 -3.03 0.14 21.48
N SER A 447 -4.28 0.38 21.91
CA SER A 447 -5.35 -0.61 21.77
C SER A 447 -5.67 -0.94 20.29
N SER A 448 -5.42 0.00 19.39
CA SER A 448 -5.55 -0.21 17.94
C SER A 448 -4.42 -1.08 17.39
N VAL A 449 -3.17 -0.80 17.75
CA VAL A 449 -2.00 -1.60 17.35
C VAL A 449 -2.15 -3.05 17.79
N PHE A 450 -2.67 -3.29 19.00
CA PHE A 450 -2.96 -4.64 19.48
C PHE A 450 -3.88 -5.42 18.51
N LEU A 451 -4.91 -4.78 17.95
CA LEU A 451 -5.84 -5.40 16.99
C LEU A 451 -5.28 -5.59 15.58
N SER A 452 -4.07 -5.11 15.31
CA SER A 452 -3.34 -5.44 14.06
C SER A 452 -2.62 -6.78 14.11
N GLY A 453 -2.50 -7.37 15.31
CA GLY A 453 -1.71 -8.59 15.52
C GLY A 453 -0.22 -8.39 15.22
N THR A 454 0.26 -7.14 15.13
CA THR A 454 1.66 -6.87 14.77
C THR A 454 2.61 -7.33 15.86
N ASN A 455 3.66 -8.04 15.46
CA ASN A 455 4.73 -8.46 16.37
C ASN A 455 6.05 -8.62 15.61
N HIS A 456 7.17 -8.48 16.32
CA HIS A 456 8.52 -8.70 15.80
C HIS A 456 9.35 -9.39 16.88
N GLU A 457 10.41 -10.12 16.50
CA GLU A 457 11.44 -10.55 17.47
C GLU A 457 11.96 -9.30 18.19
N GLU A 458 11.90 -9.30 19.52
CA GLU A 458 12.25 -8.13 20.31
C GLU A 458 13.73 -7.84 20.19
N ASN A 459 14.58 -8.86 20.20
CA ASN A 459 16.04 -8.71 20.13
C ASN A 459 16.56 -8.66 18.68
N GLN A 460 16.04 -7.73 17.86
CA GLN A 460 16.57 -7.43 16.53
C GLN A 460 16.85 -5.93 16.33
N PRO A 461 17.76 -5.54 15.42
CA PRO A 461 17.97 -4.13 15.06
C PRO A 461 16.67 -3.47 14.58
N ALA A 462 16.52 -2.18 14.88
CA ALA A 462 15.38 -1.43 14.38
C ALA A 462 15.43 -1.34 12.85
N HIS A 463 14.43 -1.90 12.18
CA HIS A 463 14.26 -1.81 10.73
C HIS A 463 13.82 -0.41 10.24
N LEU A 464 13.64 0.54 11.17
CA LEU A 464 13.42 1.95 10.94
C LEU A 464 14.74 2.67 11.19
N THR A 465 15.62 2.65 10.20
CA THR A 465 16.97 3.22 10.33
C THR A 465 16.95 4.72 10.07
N LEU A 466 17.95 5.42 10.62
CA LEU A 466 18.15 6.86 10.41
C LEU A 466 19.46 7.06 9.66
N LYS A 467 19.47 7.90 8.63
CA LYS A 467 20.71 8.34 7.97
C LYS A 467 21.58 9.19 8.90
N ASP A 468 20.94 10.00 9.73
CA ASP A 468 21.53 10.86 10.74
C ASP A 468 20.65 10.84 12.01
N ALA A 469 21.22 10.39 13.13
CA ALA A 469 20.53 10.26 14.40
C ALA A 469 20.22 11.61 15.09
N THR A 470 20.82 12.71 14.65
CA THR A 470 20.62 14.05 15.23
C THR A 470 19.39 14.76 14.67
N VAL A 471 19.06 14.50 13.40
CA VAL A 471 17.98 15.16 12.64
C VAL A 471 16.60 15.10 13.32
N PRO A 472 16.17 13.99 13.95
CA PRO A 472 14.88 13.97 14.64
C PRO A 472 14.72 15.07 15.70
N ILE A 473 15.82 15.45 16.35
CA ILE A 473 15.81 16.46 17.41
C ILE A 473 16.14 17.85 16.83
N THR A 474 17.25 17.96 16.09
CA THR A 474 17.78 19.24 15.64
C THR A 474 16.94 19.87 14.53
N HIS A 475 16.17 19.07 13.80
CA HIS A 475 15.35 19.51 12.68
C HIS A 475 13.87 19.19 12.87
N ASN A 476 13.51 17.91 13.05
CA ASN A 476 12.09 17.53 13.05
C ASN A 476 11.35 18.06 14.29
N LEU A 477 11.89 17.85 15.50
CA LEU A 477 11.34 18.44 16.72
C LEU A 477 11.41 19.97 16.69
N ALA A 478 12.57 20.52 16.33
CA ALA A 478 12.81 21.96 16.38
C ALA A 478 11.94 22.78 15.42
N LEU A 479 11.69 22.30 14.20
CA LEU A 479 10.99 23.05 13.15
C LEU A 479 9.54 22.58 12.93
N TYR A 480 9.26 21.30 13.14
CA TYR A 480 8.00 20.66 12.80
C TYR A 480 7.30 20.01 14.01
N ASP A 481 7.85 20.15 15.22
CA ASP A 481 7.27 19.56 16.44
C ASP A 481 7.08 18.03 16.30
N SER A 482 8.10 17.36 15.74
CA SER A 482 8.20 15.89 15.56
C SER A 482 6.94 15.25 14.96
N PRO A 483 6.64 15.54 13.67
CA PRO A 483 5.47 15.00 12.99
C PRO A 483 5.44 13.46 12.95
N GLU A 484 6.59 12.80 13.12
CA GLU A 484 6.72 11.35 13.26
C GLU A 484 5.88 10.73 14.38
N GLN A 485 5.60 11.49 15.44
CA GLN A 485 4.74 11.07 16.54
C GLN A 485 3.23 11.03 16.16
N ARG A 486 2.87 11.67 15.03
CA ARG A 486 1.49 11.87 14.58
C ARG A 486 1.16 11.14 13.29
N TYR A 487 2.03 11.22 12.28
CA TYR A 487 1.78 10.51 11.02
C TYR A 487 1.95 9.00 11.15
N CYS A 488 2.67 8.53 12.18
CA CYS A 488 2.83 7.12 12.44
C CYS A 488 1.51 6.55 12.98
N PRO A 489 0.86 5.64 12.26
CA PRO A 489 -0.41 5.06 12.70
C PRO A 489 -0.24 4.12 13.91
N ALA A 490 1.01 3.77 14.28
CA ALA A 490 1.30 2.73 15.26
C ALA A 490 2.14 3.18 16.46
N GLY A 491 2.43 4.47 16.60
CA GLY A 491 3.16 4.98 17.79
C GLY A 491 4.59 4.44 17.90
N VAL A 492 5.24 4.19 16.76
CA VAL A 492 6.63 3.72 16.72
C VAL A 492 7.60 4.79 17.22
N TYR A 493 7.31 6.06 16.96
CA TYR A 493 8.21 7.17 17.25
C TYR A 493 7.69 7.97 18.44
N GLU A 494 8.56 8.19 19.43
CA GLU A 494 8.26 8.98 20.62
C GLU A 494 9.45 9.84 20.99
N ILE A 495 9.21 11.11 21.37
CA ILE A 495 10.24 11.95 21.96
C ILE A 495 10.21 11.79 23.48
N VAL A 496 11.22 11.11 24.01
CA VAL A 496 11.41 10.94 25.45
C VAL A 496 12.40 11.99 25.97
N ARG A 497 12.24 12.41 27.22
CA ARG A 497 13.05 13.44 27.90
C ARG A 497 13.49 12.93 29.26
N ASN A 498 14.50 13.54 29.84
CA ASN A 498 14.83 13.34 31.25
C ASN A 498 13.70 13.87 32.16
N ASP A 499 13.69 13.48 33.44
CA ASP A 499 12.64 13.87 34.41
C ASP A 499 12.47 15.39 34.57
N ASP A 500 13.53 16.17 34.31
CA ASP A 500 13.54 17.63 34.33
C ASP A 500 13.06 18.27 33.00
N GLY A 501 12.69 17.46 32.01
CA GLY A 501 12.27 17.89 30.67
C GLY A 501 13.41 18.21 29.70
N SER A 502 14.66 18.07 30.12
CA SER A 502 15.84 18.29 29.28
C SER A 502 16.14 17.11 28.32
N GLU A 503 17.11 17.30 27.43
CA GLU A 503 17.68 16.28 26.54
C GLU A 503 16.64 15.42 25.79
N PRO A 504 15.85 16.02 24.88
CA PRO A 504 14.94 15.24 24.07
C PRO A 504 15.71 14.25 23.18
N LYS A 505 15.29 12.98 23.20
CA LYS A 505 15.80 11.93 22.31
C LYS A 505 14.64 11.21 21.63
N LEU A 506 14.86 10.79 20.39
CA LEU A 506 13.91 9.94 19.69
C LEU A 506 14.05 8.50 20.18
N GLN A 507 12.95 7.92 20.64
CA GLN A 507 12.82 6.49 20.89
C GLN A 507 12.06 5.85 19.72
N ILE A 508 12.60 4.75 19.19
CA ILE A 508 12.01 3.95 18.12
C ILE A 508 11.53 2.61 18.69
N ASN A 509 10.22 2.48 18.86
CA ASN A 509 9.52 1.28 19.27
C ASN A 509 9.21 0.41 18.03
N ALA A 510 10.27 -0.14 17.40
CA ALA A 510 10.19 -0.83 16.11
C ALA A 510 9.22 -2.04 16.09
N GLN A 511 9.03 -2.68 17.25
CA GLN A 511 8.13 -3.82 17.43
C GLN A 511 6.66 -3.49 17.10
N ASN A 512 6.25 -2.23 17.21
CA ASN A 512 4.88 -1.78 16.91
C ASN A 512 4.64 -1.55 15.41
N CYS A 513 5.67 -1.67 14.56
CA CYS A 513 5.59 -1.21 13.18
C CYS A 513 4.60 -2.04 12.34
N VAL A 514 3.52 -1.39 11.87
CA VAL A 514 2.54 -2.04 10.98
C VAL A 514 2.94 -2.07 9.49
N HIS A 515 4.21 -1.82 9.19
CA HIS A 515 4.78 -1.83 7.84
C HIS A 515 4.10 -0.88 6.83
N CYS A 516 3.39 0.15 7.28
CA CYS A 516 2.61 1.04 6.41
C CYS A 516 3.43 1.87 5.41
N LYS A 517 4.73 2.05 5.67
CA LYS A 517 5.70 2.86 4.89
C LYS A 517 5.57 4.40 5.00
N THR A 518 4.60 4.92 5.76
CA THR A 518 4.36 6.37 5.87
C THR A 518 5.56 7.17 6.35
N CYS A 519 6.33 6.66 7.31
CA CYS A 519 7.49 7.37 7.86
C CYS A 519 8.59 7.62 6.82
N ASP A 520 8.89 6.62 5.98
CA ASP A 520 9.84 6.76 4.86
C ASP A 520 9.33 7.75 3.80
N ILE A 521 8.01 7.94 3.69
CA ILE A 521 7.39 8.85 2.72
C ILE A 521 7.31 10.30 3.25
N LYS A 522 6.90 10.49 4.50
CA LYS A 522 6.45 11.80 5.03
C LYS A 522 7.50 12.55 5.85
N ASP A 523 8.58 11.88 6.27
CA ASP A 523 9.69 12.57 6.95
C ASP A 523 10.23 13.72 6.08
N PRO A 524 10.17 14.98 6.56
CA PRO A 524 10.51 16.17 5.78
C PRO A 524 11.95 16.16 5.25
N THR A 525 12.84 15.40 5.88
CA THR A 525 14.26 15.28 5.49
C THR A 525 14.59 13.99 4.75
N GLN A 526 13.63 13.07 4.63
CA GLN A 526 13.86 11.71 4.12
C GLN A 526 15.04 11.02 4.84
N ASN A 527 15.15 11.24 6.15
CA ASN A 527 16.15 10.68 7.05
C ASN A 527 15.78 9.27 7.51
N ILE A 528 14.49 9.00 7.75
CA ILE A 528 13.99 7.66 8.07
C ILE A 528 14.06 6.79 6.80
N VAL A 529 14.69 5.62 6.93
CA VAL A 529 14.75 4.59 5.90
C VAL A 529 14.12 3.32 6.45
N TRP A 530 13.01 2.91 5.84
CA TRP A 530 12.37 1.62 6.15
C TRP A 530 13.08 0.51 5.38
N VAL A 531 13.58 -0.49 6.10
CA VAL A 531 14.05 -1.77 5.55
C VAL A 531 13.18 -2.91 6.07
N SER A 532 13.26 -4.09 5.47
CA SER A 532 12.56 -5.25 6.04
C SER A 532 13.18 -5.65 7.39
N PRO A 533 12.38 -5.90 8.44
CA PRO A 533 12.83 -6.68 9.59
C PRO A 533 13.04 -8.15 9.20
N GLU A 534 13.37 -8.98 10.18
CA GLU A 534 13.31 -10.43 10.03
C GLU A 534 11.94 -10.87 9.46
N GLY A 535 11.99 -11.86 8.57
CA GLY A 535 10.80 -12.37 7.89
C GLY A 535 9.77 -12.96 8.86
N GLY A 536 8.48 -12.82 8.53
CA GLY A 536 7.37 -13.20 9.41
C GLY A 536 6.99 -12.12 10.44
N GLY A 537 7.88 -11.17 10.73
CA GLY A 537 7.57 -10.00 11.55
C GLY A 537 6.62 -9.01 10.87
N GLY A 538 5.89 -8.23 11.66
CA GLY A 538 4.93 -7.23 11.21
C GLY A 538 3.48 -7.58 11.54
N PRO A 539 2.51 -6.90 10.90
CA PRO A 539 1.09 -7.19 11.09
C PRO A 539 0.72 -8.64 10.78
N ASN A 540 -0.26 -9.14 11.51
CA ASN A 540 -0.93 -10.39 11.19
C ASN A 540 -2.42 -10.12 10.95
N TYR A 541 -2.72 -9.51 9.81
CA TYR A 541 -4.07 -9.12 9.46
C TYR A 541 -4.92 -10.35 9.09
N PRO A 542 -6.05 -10.61 9.76
CA PRO A 542 -6.87 -11.77 9.46
C PRO A 542 -7.58 -11.60 8.12
N ASN A 543 -8.44 -10.58 7.97
CA ASN A 543 -9.30 -10.41 6.79
C ASN A 543 -9.38 -8.94 6.33
N MET A 544 -8.22 -8.26 6.33
CA MET A 544 -8.10 -6.82 6.05
C MET A 544 -7.88 -6.45 4.58
#